data_AF-A0A8C0GZT8-F1
#
_entry.id   AF-A0A8C0GZT8-F1
#
_cell.length_a   1.000
_cell.length_b   1.000
_cell.length_c   1.000
_cell.angle_alpha   90.00
_cell.angle_beta   90.00
_cell.angle_gamma   90.00
#
_symmetry.space_group_name_H-M   'P 1'
#
loop_
_entity.id
_entity.type
_entity.pdbx_description
1 polymer ?
#
loop_
_entity_poly.entity_id
_entity_poly.type
_entity_poly.pdbx_seq_one_letter_code
_entity_poly.pdbx_strand_id
1 'polypeptide(L)'
;MGWEERAVRGYSEFVQAAQQSRGRPVFALFCGDKDAQGRSWCPDCITAEPVVRSELNSLPDEAVFIYCQVGDRAYWKDPNNEFRKNLKLTAVPTLLKYGTPQKLVEEECLNRELVHMLFTED
;
A
#
# COMPACT_ATOMS: atom_id res chain seq x y z
N MET A 1 14.79 -16.46 6.33
CA MET A 1 14.18 -15.88 5.12
C MET A 1 13.08 -14.96 5.61
N GLY A 2 12.90 -13.80 4.97
CA GLY A 2 12.05 -12.74 5.51
C GLY A 2 11.78 -11.67 4.47
N TRP A 3 10.91 -10.73 4.81
CA TRP A 3 10.50 -9.61 3.97
C TRP A 3 11.15 -8.31 4.46
N GLU A 4 11.15 -7.30 3.59
CA GLU A 4 11.70 -5.96 3.87
C GLU A 4 10.59 -4.91 3.88
N GLU A 5 10.57 -4.00 4.87
CA GLU A 5 9.67 -2.84 4.88
C GLU A 5 10.35 -1.60 4.29
N ARG A 6 9.62 -0.83 3.46
CA ARG A 6 9.99 0.51 3.03
C ARG A 6 8.84 1.48 3.27
N ALA A 7 9.08 2.52 4.06
CA ALA A 7 8.17 3.65 4.19
C ALA A 7 8.54 4.74 3.19
N VAL A 8 7.58 5.20 2.39
CA VAL A 8 7.77 6.24 1.37
C VAL A 8 6.64 7.25 1.41
N ARG A 9 6.88 8.45 0.86
CA ARG A 9 5.88 9.50 0.72
C ARG A 9 5.87 10.06 -0.70
N GLY A 10 4.69 10.08 -1.30
CA GLY A 10 4.48 10.58 -2.66
C GLY A 10 4.87 9.59 -3.76
N TYR A 11 4.47 9.91 -4.99
CA TYR A 11 4.54 8.99 -6.12
C TYR A 11 5.98 8.72 -6.56
N SER A 12 6.84 9.74 -6.58
CA SER A 12 8.23 9.61 -6.99
C SER A 12 9.00 8.63 -6.09
N GLU A 13 8.87 8.74 -4.76
CA GLU A 13 9.54 7.83 -3.83
C GLU A 13 9.00 6.41 -3.94
N PHE A 14 7.69 6.25 -4.14
CA PHE A 14 7.08 4.95 -4.41
C PHE A 14 7.68 4.29 -5.67
N VAL A 15 7.77 5.03 -6.78
CA VAL A 15 8.35 4.51 -8.03
C VAL A 15 9.82 4.11 -7.83
N GLN A 16 10.60 4.93 -7.14
CA GLN A 16 11.99 4.62 -6.83
C GLN A 16 12.11 3.34 -5.99
N ALA A 17 11.32 3.22 -4.93
CA ALA A 17 11.31 2.03 -4.08
C ALA A 17 10.88 0.77 -4.85
N ALA A 18 9.85 0.86 -5.68
CA ALA A 18 9.40 -0.24 -6.52
C ALA A 18 10.47 -0.65 -7.57
N GLN A 19 11.17 0.32 -8.16
CA GLN A 19 12.26 0.05 -9.10
C GLN A 19 13.47 -0.62 -8.44
N GLN A 20 13.81 -0.21 -7.21
CA GLN A 20 14.88 -0.83 -6.42
C GLN A 20 14.54 -2.25 -5.96
N SER A 21 13.26 -2.63 -5.99
CA SER A 21 12.78 -3.96 -5.64
C SER A 21 12.53 -4.86 -6.85
N ARG A 22 13.01 -4.46 -8.04
CA ARG A 22 12.86 -5.28 -9.26
C ARG A 22 13.41 -6.69 -9.06
N GLY A 23 12.65 -7.68 -9.51
CA GLY A 23 12.99 -9.09 -9.38
C GLY A 23 12.51 -9.73 -8.07
N ARG A 24 11.90 -8.95 -7.16
CA ARG A 24 11.31 -9.42 -5.89
C ARG A 24 9.79 -9.19 -5.91
N PRO A 25 9.00 -9.99 -5.17
CA PRO A 25 7.58 -9.68 -4.95
C PRO A 25 7.44 -8.33 -4.22
N VAL A 26 6.58 -7.44 -4.72
CA VAL A 26 6.36 -6.11 -4.12
C VAL A 26 4.88 -5.95 -3.79
N PHE A 27 4.60 -5.62 -2.53
CA PHE A 27 3.27 -5.32 -2.04
C PHE A 27 3.26 -3.89 -1.51
N ALA A 28 2.30 -3.08 -1.94
CA ALA A 28 2.25 -1.67 -1.60
C ALA A 28 0.91 -1.32 -0.94
N LEU A 29 0.95 -0.80 0.28
CA LEU A 29 -0.20 -0.22 0.96
C LEU A 29 -0.16 1.30 0.78
N PHE A 30 -1.16 1.83 0.07
CA PHE A 30 -1.33 3.26 -0.14
C PHE A 30 -2.30 3.82 0.90
N CYS A 31 -1.82 4.71 1.77
CA CYS A 31 -2.59 5.35 2.80
C CYS A 31 -2.47 6.87 2.73
N GLY A 32 -3.46 7.60 3.27
CA GLY A 32 -3.35 9.05 3.45
C GLY A 32 -2.21 9.43 4.40
N ASP A 33 -1.58 10.58 4.16
CA ASP A 33 -0.54 11.13 5.04
C ASP A 33 -0.94 11.13 6.51
N LYS A 34 0.05 10.81 7.35
CA LYS A 34 -0.04 10.84 8.81
C LYS A 34 0.25 12.25 9.35
N ASP A 35 -0.52 12.66 10.35
CA ASP A 35 -0.25 13.86 11.14
C ASP A 35 0.98 13.67 12.06
N ALA A 36 1.35 14.70 12.82
CA ALA A 36 2.47 14.63 13.78
C ALA A 36 2.27 13.58 14.89
N GLN A 37 1.05 13.06 15.07
CA GLN A 37 0.69 12.01 16.02
C GLN A 37 0.67 10.63 15.36
N GLY A 38 1.07 10.54 14.09
CA GLY A 38 1.12 9.28 13.33
C GLY A 38 -0.25 8.82 12.81
N ARG A 39 -1.28 9.67 12.83
CA ARG A 39 -2.64 9.29 12.40
C ARG A 39 -2.92 9.78 11.00
N SER A 40 -3.39 8.88 10.14
CA SER A 40 -3.80 9.25 8.78
C SER A 40 -5.00 10.19 8.80
N TRP A 41 -5.09 11.13 7.86
CA TRP A 41 -6.32 11.89 7.65
C TRP A 41 -7.50 11.04 7.17
N CYS A 42 -7.24 9.81 6.71
CA CYS A 42 -8.24 8.85 6.26
C CYS A 42 -8.58 7.87 7.41
N PRO A 43 -9.84 7.85 7.90
CA PRO A 43 -10.27 6.92 8.94
C PRO A 43 -10.07 5.45 8.57
N ASP A 44 -10.35 5.07 7.33
CA ASP A 44 -10.21 3.69 6.86
C ASP A 44 -8.74 3.25 6.82
N CYS A 45 -7.81 4.18 6.56
CA CYS A 45 -6.38 3.89 6.66
C CYS A 45 -5.97 3.58 8.11
N ILE A 46 -6.57 4.26 9.10
CA ILE A 46 -6.27 4.02 10.52
C ILE A 46 -6.72 2.62 10.95
N THR A 47 -7.87 2.16 10.46
CA THR A 47 -8.44 0.86 10.83
C THR A 47 -7.86 -0.30 10.01
N ALA A 48 -7.54 -0.08 8.73
CA ALA A 48 -7.01 -1.12 7.85
C ALA A 48 -5.52 -1.39 8.02
N GLU A 49 -4.71 -0.36 8.33
CA GLU A 49 -3.26 -0.55 8.48
C GLU A 49 -2.91 -1.64 9.51
N PRO A 50 -3.52 -1.71 10.72
CA PRO A 50 -3.28 -2.81 11.66
C PRO A 50 -3.66 -4.19 11.13
N VAL A 51 -4.74 -4.31 10.34
CA VAL A 51 -5.17 -5.58 9.75
C VAL A 51 -4.15 -6.05 8.72
N VAL A 52 -3.76 -5.18 7.79
CA VAL A 52 -2.73 -5.50 6.79
C VAL A 52 -1.39 -5.86 7.46
N ARG A 53 -0.99 -5.07 8.48
CA ARG A 53 0.24 -5.34 9.24
C ARG A 53 0.23 -6.67 9.96
N SER A 54 -0.94 -7.13 10.43
CA SER A 54 -1.07 -8.42 11.12
C SER A 54 -0.74 -9.63 10.23
N GLU A 55 -0.83 -9.46 8.91
CA GLU A 55 -0.56 -10.50 7.92
C GLU A 55 0.82 -10.39 7.27
N LEU A 56 1.68 -9.42 7.61
CA LEU A 56 2.98 -9.28 6.95
C LEU A 56 3.88 -10.51 7.08
N ASN A 57 3.67 -11.35 8.10
CA ASN A 57 4.41 -12.59 8.27
C ASN A 57 4.01 -13.70 7.28
N SER A 58 2.91 -13.53 6.51
CA SER A 58 2.54 -14.44 5.41
C SER A 58 3.13 -14.01 4.07
N LEU A 59 3.84 -12.88 4.00
CA LEU A 59 4.54 -12.45 2.79
C LEU A 59 5.56 -13.51 2.35
N PRO A 60 5.74 -13.68 1.03
CA PRO A 60 6.72 -14.61 0.51
C PRO A 60 8.13 -14.16 0.87
N ASP A 61 9.06 -15.11 0.86
CA ASP A 61 10.46 -14.82 1.12
C ASP A 61 11.02 -13.80 0.12
N GLU A 62 11.88 -12.92 0.63
CA GLU A 62 12.44 -11.80 -0.14
C GLU A 62 11.40 -10.78 -0.62
N ALA A 63 10.14 -10.84 -0.20
CA ALA A 63 9.17 -9.80 -0.53
C ALA A 63 9.59 -8.41 -0.02
N VAL A 64 9.09 -7.37 -0.67
CA VAL A 64 9.18 -5.99 -0.22
C VAL A 64 7.79 -5.45 0.03
N PHE A 65 7.53 -5.04 1.27
CA PHE A 65 6.33 -4.31 1.64
C PHE A 65 6.62 -2.80 1.64
N ILE A 66 5.85 -2.05 0.86
CA ILE A 66 5.96 -0.59 0.74
C ILE A 66 4.75 0.05 1.42
N TYR A 67 4.99 0.79 2.50
CA TYR A 67 3.99 1.69 3.07
C TYR A 67 4.11 3.05 2.40
N CYS A 68 3.16 3.39 1.54
CA CYS A 68 3.17 4.62 0.76
C CYS A 68 2.15 5.63 1.28
N GLN A 69 2.65 6.75 1.79
CA GLN A 69 1.83 7.91 2.11
C GLN A 69 1.54 8.69 0.82
N VAL A 70 0.27 8.79 0.42
CA VAL A 70 -0.10 9.33 -0.89
C VAL A 70 -0.09 10.86 -0.97
N GLY A 71 0.12 11.56 0.14
CA GLY A 71 -0.05 13.01 0.24
C GLY A 71 -1.25 13.40 1.11
N ASP A 72 -1.49 14.70 1.17
CA ASP A 72 -2.63 15.26 1.89
C ASP A 72 -3.97 14.94 1.18
N ARG A 73 -5.07 15.21 1.88
CA ARG A 73 -6.42 14.94 1.39
C ARG A 73 -6.78 15.76 0.14
N ALA A 74 -6.21 16.95 -0.03
CA ALA A 74 -6.50 17.81 -1.18
C ALA A 74 -5.85 17.25 -2.45
N TYR A 75 -4.57 16.87 -2.35
CA TYR A 75 -3.84 16.16 -3.40
C TYR A 75 -4.54 14.85 -3.79
N TRP A 76 -4.97 14.04 -2.81
CA TRP A 76 -5.66 12.77 -3.10
C TRP A 76 -6.99 12.96 -3.85
N LYS A 77 -7.70 14.06 -3.58
CA LYS A 77 -8.98 14.37 -4.26
C LYS A 77 -8.81 14.83 -5.70
N ASP A 78 -7.63 15.31 -6.10
CA ASP A 78 -7.37 15.69 -7.48
C ASP A 78 -7.36 14.43 -8.38
N PRO A 79 -8.29 14.29 -9.35
CA PRO A 79 -8.28 13.16 -10.29
C PRO A 79 -7.00 13.11 -11.16
N ASN A 80 -6.27 14.21 -11.26
CA ASN A 80 -5.01 14.30 -12.00
C ASN A 80 -3.77 13.97 -11.17
N ASN A 81 -3.92 13.59 -9.91
CA ASN A 81 -2.77 13.17 -9.12
C ASN A 81 -2.09 11.92 -9.73
N GLU A 82 -0.80 11.78 -9.46
CA GLU A 82 0.03 10.79 -10.14
C GLU A 82 -0.38 9.35 -9.82
N PHE A 83 -0.87 9.09 -8.60
CA PHE A 83 -1.35 7.76 -8.21
C PHE A 83 -2.62 7.36 -9.00
N ARG A 84 -3.57 8.29 -9.16
CA ARG A 84 -4.80 8.05 -9.92
C ARG A 84 -4.50 7.88 -11.42
N LYS A 85 -3.64 8.71 -11.99
CA LYS A 85 -3.30 8.63 -13.43
C LYS A 85 -2.46 7.41 -13.78
N ASN A 86 -1.42 7.14 -12.99
CA ASN A 86 -0.41 6.15 -13.36
C ASN A 86 -0.70 4.76 -12.80
N LEU A 87 -1.27 4.66 -11.59
CA LEU A 87 -1.59 3.38 -10.94
C LEU A 87 -3.08 3.06 -10.93
N LYS A 88 -3.94 3.97 -11.41
CA LYS A 88 -5.40 3.80 -11.43
C LYS A 88 -5.98 3.45 -10.06
N LEU A 89 -5.41 4.04 -9.01
CA LEU A 89 -5.96 3.91 -7.66
C LEU A 89 -7.26 4.73 -7.57
N THR A 90 -8.32 4.12 -7.06
CA THR A 90 -9.65 4.74 -6.98
C THR A 90 -9.94 5.27 -5.57
N ALA A 91 -9.41 4.61 -4.54
CA ALA A 91 -9.59 4.97 -3.14
C ALA A 91 -8.34 4.67 -2.30
N VAL A 92 -8.32 5.16 -1.05
CA VAL A 92 -7.36 4.77 -0.02
C VAL A 92 -8.15 4.31 1.22
N PRO A 93 -7.71 3.27 1.95
CA PRO A 93 -6.52 2.47 1.70
C PRO A 93 -6.65 1.62 0.44
N THR A 94 -5.53 1.34 -0.24
CA THR A 94 -5.45 0.30 -1.27
C THR A 94 -4.20 -0.53 -1.03
N LEU A 95 -4.34 -1.85 -0.95
CA LEU A 95 -3.24 -2.80 -0.94
C LEU A 95 -3.08 -3.39 -2.34
N LEU A 96 -1.91 -3.24 -2.95
CA LEU A 96 -1.64 -3.63 -4.33
C LEU A 96 -0.48 -4.63 -4.38
N LYS A 97 -0.65 -5.74 -5.11
CA LYS A 97 0.47 -6.56 -5.57
C LYS A 97 1.07 -5.93 -6.83
N TYR A 98 2.22 -5.27 -6.69
CA TYR A 98 2.77 -4.44 -7.75
C TYR A 98 3.22 -5.29 -8.94
N GLY A 99 2.87 -4.84 -10.15
CA GLY A 99 3.09 -5.59 -11.39
C GLY A 99 1.93 -6.52 -11.79
N THR A 100 0.89 -6.65 -10.97
CA THR A 100 -0.31 -7.44 -11.27
C THR A 100 -1.57 -6.57 -11.15
N PRO A 101 -2.75 -7.02 -11.64
CA PRO A 101 -4.01 -6.33 -11.41
C PRO A 101 -4.60 -6.56 -10.01
N GLN A 102 -3.99 -7.42 -9.19
CA GLN A 102 -4.54 -7.83 -7.89
C GLN A 102 -4.39 -6.71 -6.86
N LYS A 103 -5.52 -6.27 -6.30
CA LYS A 103 -5.57 -5.23 -5.27
C LYS A 103 -6.78 -5.40 -4.37
N LEU A 104 -6.67 -4.93 -3.14
CA LEU A 104 -7.75 -4.76 -2.18
C LEU A 104 -7.95 -3.27 -1.93
N VAL A 105 -9.20 -2.83 -1.90
CA VAL A 105 -9.59 -1.43 -1.80
C VAL A 105 -10.51 -1.24 -0.59
N GLU A 106 -10.24 -0.20 0.21
CA GLU A 106 -11.10 0.23 1.33
C GLU A 106 -11.45 -0.93 2.29
N GLU A 107 -12.70 -1.38 2.32
CA GLU A 107 -13.19 -2.44 3.20
C GLU A 107 -12.49 -3.78 2.97
N GLU A 108 -12.01 -4.05 1.77
CA GLU A 108 -11.28 -5.28 1.46
C GLU A 108 -9.94 -5.34 2.23
N CYS A 109 -9.35 -4.17 2.55
CA CYS A 109 -8.15 -4.09 3.38
C CYS A 109 -8.42 -4.40 4.87
N LEU A 110 -9.69 -4.40 5.29
CA LEU A 110 -10.12 -4.81 6.64
C LEU A 110 -10.40 -6.31 6.72
N ASN A 111 -10.48 -7.01 5.59
CA ASN A 111 -10.69 -8.44 5.57
C ASN A 111 -9.35 -9.18 5.62
N ARG A 112 -9.02 -9.69 6.81
CA ARG A 112 -7.79 -10.44 7.08
C ARG A 112 -7.58 -11.61 6.13
N GLU A 113 -8.64 -12.32 5.74
CA GLU A 113 -8.56 -13.46 4.82
C GLU A 113 -8.19 -13.00 3.41
N LEU A 114 -8.79 -11.91 2.91
CA LEU A 114 -8.44 -11.34 1.62
C LEU A 114 -6.98 -10.85 1.60
N VAL A 115 -6.53 -10.19 2.67
CA VAL A 115 -5.14 -9.75 2.81
C VAL A 115 -4.19 -10.95 2.77
N HIS A 116 -4.52 -12.01 3.52
CA HIS A 116 -3.73 -13.23 3.55
C HIS A 116 -3.63 -13.88 2.16
N MET A 117 -4.76 -13.99 1.45
CA MET A 117 -4.79 -14.53 0.09
C MET A 117 -3.94 -13.69 -0.86
N LEU A 118 -4.07 -12.36 -0.82
CA LEU A 118 -3.26 -11.48 -1.66
C LEU A 118 -1.75 -11.68 -1.42
N PHE A 119 -1.32 -11.91 -0.17
CA PHE A 119 0.08 -12.13 0.15
C PHE A 119 0.61 -13.51 -0.23
N THR A 120 -0.24 -14.54 -0.24
CA THR A 120 0.18 -15.93 -0.42
C THR A 120 -0.10 -16.49 -1.82
N GLU A 121 -1.03 -15.91 -2.58
CA GLU A 121 -1.34 -16.33 -3.95
C GLU A 121 -0.35 -15.76 -4.98
N ASP A 122 0.04 -16.60 -5.95
CA ASP A 122 0.94 -16.26 -7.07
C ASP A 122 0.25 -15.48 -8.20
#